data_AF-A0AAV0IQG9-F1
#
_entry.id   AF-A0AAV0IQG9-F1
#
_cell.length_a   1.000
_cell.length_b   1.000
_cell.length_c   1.000
_cell.angle_alpha   90.00
_cell.angle_beta   90.00
_cell.angle_gamma   90.00
#
_symmetry.space_group_name_H-M   'P 1'
#
loop_
_entity.id
_entity.type
_entity.pdbx_description
1 polymer ?
#
loop_
_entity_poly.entity_id
_entity_poly.type
_entity_poly.pdbx_seq_one_letter_code
_entity_poly.pdbx_strand_id
1 'polypeptide(L)'
;MFLHSNATSHTWAFGAIAELLDNAIDEIQNGATFVMVDKISNPRDGSSALLIQDDGGGMDPEAIRRCISFGFSDKKSSEAIGQYGNGFKTSSMRLGADVIVFTRHMEERSATQSIGLLSYSFLMRMGHDRIIVPMVDYEFNTDIGKFGISRRHTNESFQANLSLLLQWSPYSSETELLKQFDDVGLHGTKVVIYNLWYNDDGNLELDFNKDPQDICIEGDTRKVESLPAWRTVKEQHIANRLHYSLRAYMSILYLRIPETFCIKLRGQVVMPHNLADDLKFPEYILYKPQAGGLREVNVITTIGFVKDAPHVNIHGFNIYHKNRLIKPFMQAVNLTNTRSRGVVGILEANYIQPTHSKQDFERTSIFQKLEVRLKEMAWEYW
;
A
#
# COMPACT_ATOMS: atom_id res chain seq x y z
N MET A 1 2.56 19.02 14.70
CA MET A 1 1.74 18.05 15.48
C MET A 1 0.73 17.28 14.62
N PHE A 2 0.08 17.90 13.63
CA PHE A 2 -0.96 17.26 12.79
C PHE A 2 -0.48 16.10 11.88
N LEU A 3 0.69 16.21 11.25
CA LEU A 3 1.24 15.14 10.37
C LEU A 3 1.47 13.81 11.10
N HIS A 4 2.08 13.89 12.29
CA HIS A 4 2.34 12.72 13.12
C HIS A 4 1.05 12.14 13.71
N SER A 5 0.09 12.99 14.10
CA SER A 5 -1.25 12.55 14.53
C SER A 5 -1.98 11.77 13.43
N ASN A 6 -1.92 12.22 12.17
CA ASN A 6 -2.52 11.53 11.03
C ASN A 6 -1.84 10.19 10.69
N ALA A 7 -0.54 10.06 10.93
CA ALA A 7 0.20 8.81 10.76
C ALA A 7 -0.25 7.69 11.71
N THR A 8 -0.90 8.03 12.84
CA THR A 8 -1.38 7.04 13.83
C THR A 8 -2.52 6.14 13.33
N SER A 9 -3.14 6.48 12.19
CA SER A 9 -4.17 5.64 11.57
C SER A 9 -3.63 4.26 11.14
N HIS A 10 -2.34 4.17 10.80
CA HIS A 10 -1.69 2.90 10.50
C HIS A 10 -0.82 2.45 11.67
N THR A 11 -1.20 1.35 12.30
CA THR A 11 -0.33 0.70 13.30
C THR A 11 0.72 -0.18 12.64
N TRP A 12 0.43 -0.73 11.46
CA TRP A 12 1.28 -1.68 10.74
C TRP A 12 1.87 -1.10 9.46
N ALA A 13 3.21 -1.14 9.31
CA ALA A 13 3.91 -0.55 8.18
C ALA A 13 3.51 -1.15 6.82
N PHE A 14 3.29 -2.47 6.71
CA PHE A 14 2.85 -3.04 5.43
C PHE A 14 1.45 -2.57 5.02
N GLY A 15 0.58 -2.25 6.00
CA GLY A 15 -0.72 -1.64 5.71
C GLY A 15 -0.58 -0.27 5.05
N ALA A 16 0.39 0.55 5.49
CA ALA A 16 0.73 1.82 4.86
C ALA A 16 1.34 1.64 3.46
N ILE A 17 2.24 0.67 3.26
CA ILE A 17 2.76 0.35 1.91
C ILE A 17 1.62 -0.06 0.98
N ALA A 18 0.68 -0.88 1.46
CA ALA A 18 -0.42 -1.33 0.65
C ALA A 18 -1.39 -0.22 0.26
N GLU A 19 -1.55 0.85 1.05
CA GLU A 19 -2.27 2.04 0.61
C GLU A 19 -1.59 2.79 -0.54
N LEU A 20 -0.25 2.77 -0.61
CA LEU A 20 0.49 3.32 -1.75
C LEU A 20 0.33 2.43 -2.99
N LEU A 21 0.35 1.10 -2.81
CA LEU A 21 0.08 0.14 -3.88
C LEU A 21 -1.34 0.29 -4.43
N ASP A 22 -2.34 0.52 -3.56
CA ASP A 22 -3.73 0.74 -3.97
C ASP A 22 -3.84 1.90 -4.97
N ASN A 23 -3.06 2.97 -4.79
CA ASN A 23 -3.07 4.09 -5.73
C ASN A 23 -2.51 3.69 -7.11
N ALA A 24 -1.46 2.88 -7.17
CA ALA A 24 -0.92 2.40 -8.43
C ALA A 24 -1.84 1.37 -9.12
N ILE A 25 -2.54 0.53 -8.34
CA ILE A 25 -3.55 -0.40 -8.86
C ILE A 25 -4.76 0.35 -9.44
N ASP A 26 -5.19 1.43 -8.80
CA ASP A 26 -6.25 2.31 -9.34
C ASP A 26 -5.85 2.92 -10.71
N GLU A 27 -4.55 3.01 -11.03
CA GLU A 27 -4.03 3.55 -12.30
C GLU A 27 -3.97 2.53 -13.45
N ILE A 28 -4.35 1.26 -13.23
CA ILE A 28 -4.46 0.26 -14.30
C ILE A 28 -5.42 0.75 -15.40
N GLN A 29 -6.51 1.42 -15.02
CA GLN A 29 -7.47 2.01 -15.98
C GLN A 29 -6.85 3.12 -16.84
N ASN A 30 -5.75 3.72 -16.38
CA ASN A 30 -4.99 4.75 -17.06
C ASN A 30 -3.74 4.18 -17.77
N GLY A 31 -3.66 2.85 -17.93
CA GLY A 31 -2.59 2.19 -18.68
C GLY A 31 -1.38 1.77 -17.87
N ALA A 32 -1.42 1.82 -16.54
CA ALA A 32 -0.34 1.28 -15.71
C ALA A 32 -0.11 -0.21 -16.02
N THR A 33 1.16 -0.62 -16.12
CA THR A 33 1.58 -2.00 -16.35
C THR A 33 2.42 -2.56 -15.20
N PHE A 34 2.90 -1.70 -14.30
CA PHE A 34 3.55 -2.16 -13.08
C PHE A 34 3.47 -1.18 -11.92
N VAL A 35 3.71 -1.72 -10.73
CA VAL A 35 4.20 -0.98 -9.57
C VAL A 35 5.39 -1.70 -8.98
N MET A 36 6.42 -0.96 -8.60
CA MET A 36 7.60 -1.50 -7.92
C MET A 36 7.77 -0.87 -6.54
N VAL A 37 8.22 -1.70 -5.59
CA VAL A 37 8.68 -1.29 -4.27
C VAL A 37 10.12 -1.71 -4.12
N ASP A 38 11.00 -0.78 -3.77
CA ASP A 38 12.43 -1.06 -3.62
C ASP A 38 13.07 -0.24 -2.50
N LYS A 39 14.31 -0.58 -2.16
CA LYS A 39 15.16 0.21 -1.27
C LYS A 39 16.22 0.90 -2.10
N ILE A 40 16.32 2.21 -1.94
CA ILE A 40 17.38 3.03 -2.50
C ILE A 40 18.25 3.59 -1.37
N SER A 41 19.48 3.97 -1.72
CA SER A 41 20.35 4.73 -0.81
C SER A 41 20.09 6.21 -1.02
N ASN A 42 19.81 6.93 0.06
CA ASN A 42 19.66 8.37 0.07
C ASN A 42 20.98 9.03 -0.38
N PRO A 43 21.02 9.75 -1.52
CA PRO A 43 22.25 10.34 -2.02
C PRO A 43 22.90 11.36 -1.08
N ARG A 44 22.13 11.95 -0.16
CA ARG A 44 22.63 12.98 0.77
C ARG A 44 23.50 12.40 1.89
N ASP A 45 23.11 11.27 2.46
CA ASP A 45 23.73 10.73 3.68
C ASP A 45 23.95 9.20 3.67
N GLY A 46 23.56 8.52 2.59
CA GLY A 46 23.67 7.08 2.45
C GLY A 46 22.61 6.26 3.18
N SER A 47 21.71 6.90 3.94
CA SER A 47 20.64 6.22 4.68
C SER A 47 19.69 5.46 3.76
N SER A 48 18.98 4.47 4.29
CA SER A 48 18.00 3.71 3.50
C SER A 48 16.73 4.52 3.28
N ALA A 49 16.22 4.52 2.06
CA ALA A 49 14.94 5.10 1.69
C ALA A 49 14.09 4.08 0.94
N LEU A 50 12.77 4.17 1.12
CA LEU A 50 11.77 3.33 0.45
C LEU A 50 11.33 4.01 -0.84
N LEU A 51 11.45 3.30 -1.95
CA LEU A 51 11.02 3.72 -3.28
C LEU A 51 9.72 2.98 -3.63
N ILE A 52 8.70 3.73 -4.07
CA ILE A 52 7.51 3.19 -4.73
C ILE A 52 7.40 3.89 -6.08
N GLN A 53 7.30 3.12 -7.17
CA GLN A 53 7.20 3.69 -8.52
C GLN A 53 6.24 2.90 -9.39
N ASP A 54 5.40 3.61 -10.13
CA ASP A 54 4.47 3.07 -11.12
C ASP A 54 4.60 3.81 -12.45
N ASP A 55 4.10 3.18 -13.51
CA ASP A 55 4.00 3.73 -14.87
C ASP A 55 2.55 4.11 -15.22
N GLY A 56 1.75 4.47 -14.22
CA GLY A 56 0.38 4.95 -14.43
C GLY A 56 0.31 6.29 -15.13
N GLY A 57 -0.88 6.92 -15.15
CA GLY A 57 -1.10 8.16 -15.89
C GLY A 57 -0.31 9.37 -15.36
N GLY A 58 0.26 9.26 -14.16
CA GLY A 58 0.89 10.37 -13.46
C GLY A 58 -0.10 11.46 -13.05
N MET A 59 0.40 12.56 -12.51
CA MET A 59 -0.40 13.67 -12.01
C MET A 59 0.00 14.97 -12.70
N ASP A 60 -0.99 15.69 -13.22
CA ASP A 60 -0.80 17.09 -13.61
C ASP A 60 -0.43 17.95 -12.37
N PRO A 61 0.06 19.19 -12.56
CA PRO A 61 0.53 19.99 -11.42
C PRO A 61 -0.55 20.38 -10.40
N GLU A 62 -1.84 20.40 -10.78
CA GLU A 62 -2.92 20.59 -9.79
C GLU A 62 -3.25 19.29 -9.06
N ALA A 63 -3.21 18.15 -9.75
CA ALA A 63 -3.44 16.83 -9.17
C ALA A 63 -2.42 16.50 -8.08
N ILE A 64 -1.12 16.73 -8.29
CA ILE A 64 -0.10 16.53 -7.25
C ILE A 64 -0.27 17.50 -6.07
N ARG A 65 -0.68 18.76 -6.32
CA ARG A 65 -1.00 19.72 -5.25
C ARG A 65 -2.09 19.17 -4.35
N ARG A 66 -3.17 18.65 -4.92
CA ARG A 66 -4.27 18.02 -4.17
C ARG A 66 -3.84 16.70 -3.51
N CYS A 67 -2.95 15.94 -4.17
CA CYS A 67 -2.41 14.68 -3.66
C CYS A 67 -1.55 14.87 -2.39
N ILE A 68 -0.79 15.96 -2.29
CA ILE A 68 0.11 16.20 -1.15
C ILE A 68 -0.54 17.14 -0.10
N SER A 69 -1.42 18.04 -0.53
CA SER A 69 -2.13 18.96 0.38
C SER A 69 -3.27 18.26 1.12
N PHE A 70 -3.53 18.69 2.35
CA PHE A 70 -4.66 18.20 3.15
C PHE A 70 -5.97 18.85 2.71
N GLY A 71 -7.08 18.08 2.73
CA GLY A 71 -8.43 18.60 2.49
C GLY A 71 -8.97 18.46 1.06
N PHE A 72 -8.28 17.75 0.17
CA PHE A 72 -8.72 17.51 -1.21
C PHE A 72 -8.83 16.00 -1.50
N SER A 73 -9.98 15.55 -1.98
CA SER A 73 -10.19 14.21 -2.55
C SER A 73 -11.08 14.33 -3.79
N ASP A 74 -10.56 13.96 -4.96
CA ASP A 74 -11.30 13.97 -6.23
C ASP A 74 -11.79 12.59 -6.66
N LYS A 75 -11.39 11.51 -5.96
CA LYS A 75 -11.78 10.14 -6.34
C LYS A 75 -13.26 9.91 -6.01
N LYS A 76 -14.14 10.31 -6.94
CA LYS A 76 -15.59 10.10 -6.92
C LYS A 76 -16.04 8.77 -7.54
N SER A 77 -15.10 7.93 -8.01
CA SER A 77 -15.44 6.61 -8.55
C SER A 77 -15.80 5.66 -7.41
N SER A 78 -16.98 5.04 -7.48
CA SER A 78 -17.39 3.98 -6.55
C SER A 78 -16.54 2.72 -6.68
N GLU A 79 -15.72 2.59 -7.73
CA GLU A 79 -14.94 1.37 -8.05
C GLU A 79 -13.48 1.46 -7.58
N ALA A 80 -12.95 2.66 -7.33
CA ALA A 80 -11.59 2.85 -6.82
C ALA A 80 -11.43 2.41 -5.36
N ILE A 81 -10.25 1.89 -5.03
CA ILE A 81 -9.91 1.50 -3.65
C ILE A 81 -9.68 2.75 -2.78
N GLY A 82 -9.10 3.81 -3.34
CA GLY A 82 -8.88 5.09 -2.65
C GLY A 82 -10.11 6.00 -2.68
N GLN A 83 -10.72 6.27 -1.50
CA GLN A 83 -11.92 7.12 -1.39
C GLN A 83 -11.73 8.38 -0.53
N TYR A 84 -10.82 8.34 0.45
CA TYR A 84 -10.76 9.35 1.52
C TYR A 84 -9.77 10.50 1.28
N GLY A 85 -8.97 10.47 0.21
CA GLY A 85 -8.01 11.53 -0.14
C GLY A 85 -6.85 11.77 0.84
N ASN A 86 -6.78 11.00 1.94
CA ASN A 86 -5.75 11.11 2.97
C ASN A 86 -4.71 9.98 2.95
N GLY A 87 -5.02 8.86 2.28
CA GLY A 87 -4.23 7.63 2.33
C GLY A 87 -2.75 7.81 2.01
N PHE A 88 -2.42 8.61 0.99
CA PHE A 88 -1.03 8.93 0.65
C PHE A 88 -0.30 9.60 1.82
N LYS A 89 -0.88 10.67 2.39
CA LYS A 89 -0.24 11.47 3.44
C LYS A 89 -0.09 10.67 4.74
N THR A 90 -1.12 9.92 5.13
CA THR A 90 -1.10 9.10 6.34
C THR A 90 -0.07 7.99 6.22
N SER A 91 -0.03 7.32 5.07
CA SER A 91 0.86 6.20 4.82
C SER A 91 2.31 6.62 4.68
N SER A 92 2.61 7.69 3.93
CA SER A 92 3.97 8.17 3.78
C SER A 92 4.56 8.63 5.12
N MET A 93 3.79 9.38 5.91
CA MET A 93 4.20 9.85 7.24
C MET A 93 4.29 8.73 8.28
N ARG A 94 3.59 7.60 8.07
CA ARG A 94 3.75 6.39 8.89
C ARG A 94 5.05 5.65 8.59
N LEU A 95 5.57 5.74 7.37
CA LEU A 95 6.76 4.98 6.94
C LEU A 95 8.07 5.75 7.17
N GLY A 96 8.04 7.08 7.03
CA GLY A 96 9.17 7.93 7.34
C GLY A 96 8.76 9.36 7.64
N ALA A 97 9.71 10.15 8.13
CA ALA A 97 9.46 11.56 8.44
C ALA A 97 9.24 12.40 7.18
N ASP A 98 9.84 12.01 6.05
CA ASP A 98 9.88 12.85 4.87
C ASP A 98 9.60 12.04 3.59
N VAL A 99 8.85 12.65 2.65
CA VAL A 99 8.53 12.06 1.35
C VAL A 99 8.67 13.08 0.24
N ILE A 100 9.34 12.70 -0.84
CA ILE A 100 9.40 13.45 -2.08
C ILE A 100 8.71 12.65 -3.19
N VAL A 101 7.88 13.34 -3.98
CA VAL A 101 7.10 12.77 -5.08
C VAL A 101 7.57 13.41 -6.37
N PHE A 102 7.90 12.57 -7.34
CA PHE A 102 8.14 12.92 -8.73
C PHE A 102 6.99 12.36 -9.54
N THR A 103 6.40 13.15 -10.41
CA THR A 103 5.33 12.67 -11.29
C THR A 103 5.43 13.32 -12.65
N ARG A 104 5.26 12.51 -13.70
CA ARG A 104 5.21 12.97 -15.07
C ARG A 104 3.84 12.64 -15.62
N HIS A 105 3.17 13.64 -16.17
CA HIS A 105 1.86 13.49 -16.78
C HIS A 105 1.91 13.96 -18.22
N MET A 106 1.31 13.19 -19.12
CA MET A 106 1.24 13.48 -20.54
C MET A 106 -0.21 13.45 -21.00
N GLU A 107 -0.65 14.56 -21.58
CA GLU A 107 -1.98 14.73 -22.16
C GLU A 107 -1.81 15.27 -23.58
N GLU A 108 -2.13 14.47 -24.60
CA GLU A 108 -2.01 14.73 -26.05
C GLU A 108 -0.83 15.60 -26.55
N ARG A 109 -0.82 16.90 -26.23
CA ARG A 109 0.17 17.91 -26.66
C ARG A 109 0.89 18.63 -25.51
N SER A 110 0.62 18.27 -24.27
CA SER A 110 1.21 18.84 -23.06
C SER A 110 1.85 17.72 -22.25
N ALA A 111 3.09 17.94 -21.83
CA ALA A 111 3.76 17.08 -20.88
C ALA A 111 4.25 17.93 -19.71
N THR A 112 3.96 17.47 -18.50
CA THR A 112 4.35 18.16 -17.26
C THR A 112 5.14 17.22 -16.38
N GLN A 113 6.07 17.79 -15.62
CA GLN A 113 6.83 17.11 -14.58
C GLN A 113 6.74 17.93 -13.32
N SER A 114 6.26 17.31 -12.24
CA SER A 114 6.07 18.00 -10.97
C SER A 114 6.84 17.29 -9.88
N ILE A 115 7.45 18.08 -8.99
CA ILE A 115 8.18 17.58 -7.82
C ILE A 115 7.56 18.22 -6.60
N GLY A 116 7.07 17.41 -5.67
CA GLY A 116 6.49 17.87 -4.41
C GLY A 116 7.18 17.24 -3.20
N LEU A 117 7.39 18.03 -2.15
CA LEU A 117 8.00 17.57 -0.90
C LEU A 117 7.04 17.77 0.27
N LEU A 118 6.75 16.67 0.97
CA LEU A 118 6.10 16.69 2.27
C LEU A 118 7.11 16.24 3.33
N SER A 119 7.65 17.20 4.07
CA SER A 119 8.74 16.95 5.02
C SER A 119 8.36 17.36 6.43
N TYR A 120 8.24 16.38 7.33
CA TYR A 120 8.09 16.63 8.76
C TYR A 120 9.35 17.30 9.32
N SER A 121 10.53 16.88 8.88
CA SER A 121 11.81 17.42 9.35
C SER A 121 11.94 18.93 9.08
N PHE A 122 11.58 19.36 7.86
CA PHE A 122 11.51 20.77 7.46
C PHE A 122 10.55 21.56 8.35
N LEU A 123 9.30 21.10 8.46
CA LEU A 123 8.25 21.83 9.19
C LEU A 123 8.59 21.98 10.67
N MET A 124 9.15 20.92 11.28
CA MET A 124 9.55 20.95 12.68
C MET A 124 10.73 21.88 12.94
N ARG A 125 11.78 21.83 12.10
CA ARG A 125 12.98 22.66 12.31
C ARG A 125 12.73 24.14 12.01
N MET A 126 11.83 24.45 11.09
CA MET A 126 11.45 25.83 10.77
C MET A 126 10.36 26.40 11.70
N GLY A 127 9.82 25.58 12.61
CA GLY A 127 8.79 26.01 13.55
C GLY A 127 7.49 26.42 12.86
N HIS A 128 7.14 25.78 11.74
CA HIS A 128 5.93 26.13 11.00
C HIS A 128 4.68 25.51 11.64
N ASP A 129 3.73 26.36 12.01
CA ASP A 129 2.41 25.93 12.52
C ASP A 129 1.45 25.51 11.39
N ARG A 130 1.77 25.86 10.15
CA ARG A 130 1.01 25.52 8.94
C ARG A 130 1.82 24.59 8.06
N ILE A 131 1.13 23.66 7.39
CA ILE A 131 1.75 22.74 6.45
C ILE A 131 2.10 23.52 5.18
N ILE A 132 3.40 23.62 4.93
CA ILE A 132 3.99 24.19 3.71
C ILE A 132 4.55 23.02 2.90
N VAL A 133 4.18 22.95 1.63
CA VAL A 133 4.59 21.89 0.70
C VAL A 133 5.36 22.55 -0.44
N PRO A 134 6.71 22.53 -0.42
CA PRO A 134 7.51 23.00 -1.54
C PRO A 134 7.20 22.19 -2.80
N MET A 135 6.93 22.89 -3.90
CA MET A 135 6.59 22.25 -5.16
C MET A 135 7.13 23.05 -6.35
N VAL A 136 7.70 22.35 -7.32
CA VAL A 136 8.16 22.91 -8.58
C VAL A 136 7.57 22.11 -9.74
N ASP A 137 7.17 22.83 -10.78
CA ASP A 137 6.57 22.23 -11.97
C ASP A 137 7.34 22.68 -13.21
N TYR A 138 7.59 21.71 -14.09
CA TYR A 138 8.18 21.90 -15.40
C TYR A 138 7.16 21.54 -16.46
N GLU A 139 7.15 22.30 -17.55
CA GLU A 139 6.25 22.10 -18.68
C GLU A 139 7.08 21.93 -19.95
N PHE A 140 6.73 20.95 -20.78
CA PHE A 140 7.42 20.71 -22.03
C PHE A 140 7.09 21.83 -23.02
N ASN A 141 8.13 22.55 -23.45
CA ASN A 141 8.01 23.57 -24.47
C ASN A 141 8.25 22.94 -25.84
N THR A 142 7.20 22.86 -26.65
CA THR A 142 7.25 22.30 -28.02
C THR A 142 8.17 23.07 -28.95
N ASP A 143 8.34 24.38 -28.74
CA ASP A 143 9.14 25.25 -29.60
C ASP A 143 10.65 25.04 -29.37
N ILE A 144 11.03 24.72 -28.13
CA ILE A 144 12.43 24.53 -27.70
C ILE A 144 12.79 23.03 -27.61
N GLY A 145 11.79 22.15 -27.62
CA GLY A 145 11.95 20.71 -27.47
C GLY A 145 12.48 20.29 -26.10
N LYS A 146 12.27 21.11 -25.06
CA LYS A 146 12.79 20.90 -23.71
C LYS A 146 11.77 21.28 -22.65
N PHE A 147 11.90 20.67 -21.47
CA PHE A 147 11.20 21.11 -20.27
C PHE A 147 11.75 22.45 -19.80
N GLY A 148 10.86 23.38 -19.51
CA GLY A 148 11.17 24.67 -18.86
C GLY A 148 10.30 24.88 -17.64
N ILE A 149 10.59 25.94 -16.87
CA ILE A 149 9.77 26.33 -15.72
C ILE A 149 8.32 26.52 -16.18
N SER A 150 7.38 25.87 -15.49
CA SER A 150 5.96 26.02 -15.82
C SER A 150 5.53 27.47 -15.62
N ARG A 151 4.68 27.96 -16.55
CA ARG A 151 4.12 29.32 -16.52
C ARG A 151 3.27 29.60 -15.27
N ARG A 152 2.95 28.57 -14.48
CA ARG A 152 2.19 28.67 -13.22
C ARG A 152 3.00 29.30 -12.07
N HIS A 153 4.33 29.29 -12.16
CA HIS A 153 5.19 29.86 -11.12
C HIS A 153 5.71 31.24 -11.54
N THR A 154 5.85 32.15 -10.57
CA THR A 154 6.77 33.27 -10.78
C THR A 154 8.20 32.76 -10.63
N ASN A 155 9.16 33.46 -11.21
CA ASN A 155 10.56 33.04 -11.09
C ASN A 155 10.99 33.01 -9.61
N GLU A 156 10.52 33.97 -8.80
CA GLU A 156 10.81 34.06 -7.37
C GLU A 156 10.19 32.88 -6.60
N SER A 157 8.92 32.54 -6.86
CA SER A 157 8.25 31.43 -6.16
C SER A 157 8.87 30.08 -6.51
N PHE A 158 9.23 29.90 -7.78
CA PHE A 158 9.93 28.71 -8.26
C PHE A 158 11.27 28.54 -7.56
N GLN A 159 12.11 29.60 -7.55
CA GLN A 159 13.45 29.55 -6.94
C GLN A 159 13.39 29.34 -5.43
N ALA A 160 12.40 29.93 -4.74
CA ALA A 160 12.18 29.69 -3.32
C ALA A 160 11.82 28.22 -3.03
N ASN A 161 10.88 27.64 -3.79
CA ASN A 161 10.51 26.23 -3.62
C ASN A 161 11.63 25.28 -4.01
N LEU A 162 12.35 25.56 -5.09
CA LEU A 162 13.52 24.78 -5.50
C LEU A 162 14.58 24.79 -4.39
N SER A 163 14.88 25.96 -3.82
CA SER A 163 15.85 26.07 -2.71
C SER A 163 15.47 25.18 -1.52
N LEU A 164 14.17 25.14 -1.16
CA LEU A 164 13.69 24.25 -0.11
C LEU A 164 13.82 22.77 -0.49
N LEU A 165 13.51 22.39 -1.73
CA LEU A 165 13.71 21.02 -2.21
C LEU A 165 15.19 20.61 -2.14
N LEU A 166 16.10 21.46 -2.59
CA LEU A 166 17.54 21.20 -2.58
C LEU A 166 18.13 21.15 -1.17
N GLN A 167 17.50 21.81 -0.20
CA GLN A 167 17.95 21.80 1.19
C GLN A 167 17.42 20.58 1.95
N TRP A 168 16.16 20.19 1.72
CA TRP A 168 15.45 19.23 2.59
C TRP A 168 15.21 17.86 1.96
N SER A 169 15.35 17.72 0.63
CA SER A 169 15.21 16.43 -0.06
C SER A 169 16.54 15.63 -0.08
N PRO A 170 16.52 14.35 -0.50
CA PRO A 170 17.73 13.56 -0.74
C PRO A 170 18.68 14.13 -1.81
N TYR A 171 18.23 15.10 -2.62
CA TYR A 171 18.93 15.61 -3.79
C TYR A 171 19.38 17.05 -3.56
N SER A 172 20.63 17.37 -3.88
CA SER A 172 21.27 18.66 -3.55
C SER A 172 21.43 19.58 -4.76
N SER A 173 21.08 19.12 -5.97
CA SER A 173 21.04 19.96 -7.17
C SER A 173 19.78 19.73 -8.02
N GLU A 174 19.40 20.75 -8.80
CA GLU A 174 18.27 20.64 -9.76
C GLU A 174 18.53 19.51 -10.77
N THR A 175 19.77 19.35 -11.22
CA THR A 175 20.16 18.25 -12.12
C THR A 175 19.89 16.87 -11.51
N GLU A 176 20.16 16.68 -10.21
CA GLU A 176 19.88 15.41 -9.52
C GLU A 176 18.38 15.15 -9.36
N LEU A 177 17.60 16.20 -9.11
CA LEU A 177 16.13 16.13 -9.09
C LEU A 177 15.58 15.74 -10.47
N LEU A 178 16.04 16.39 -11.53
CA LEU A 178 15.58 16.12 -12.90
C LEU A 178 15.98 14.71 -13.38
N LYS A 179 17.15 14.21 -12.97
CA LYS A 179 17.56 12.82 -13.22
C LYS A 179 16.60 11.78 -12.65
N GLN A 180 15.80 12.12 -11.63
CA GLN A 180 14.81 11.19 -11.08
C GLN A 180 13.65 10.89 -12.05
N PHE A 181 13.52 11.65 -13.14
CA PHE A 181 12.52 11.37 -14.18
C PHE A 181 13.06 10.52 -15.35
N ASP A 182 14.35 10.16 -15.35
CA ASP A 182 14.94 9.36 -16.43
C ASP A 182 14.33 7.95 -16.49
N ASP A 183 13.96 7.40 -15.33
CA ASP A 183 13.38 6.06 -15.18
C ASP A 183 11.85 6.05 -15.02
N VAL A 184 11.19 7.20 -15.00
CA VAL A 184 9.71 7.30 -14.88
C VAL A 184 9.00 6.97 -16.19
N GLY A 185 9.64 7.16 -17.35
CA GLY A 185 9.02 6.96 -18.67
C GLY A 185 8.21 8.17 -19.14
N LEU A 186 7.26 8.01 -20.06
CA LEU A 186 6.47 9.13 -20.60
C LEU A 186 5.44 9.68 -19.60
N HIS A 187 4.91 8.80 -18.76
CA HIS A 187 3.98 9.09 -17.67
C HIS A 187 4.28 8.13 -16.51
N GLY A 188 3.96 8.54 -15.29
CA GLY A 188 4.14 7.71 -14.10
C GLY A 188 4.40 8.53 -12.85
N THR A 189 4.49 7.84 -11.72
CA THR A 189 4.75 8.45 -10.42
C THR A 189 5.85 7.69 -9.69
N LYS A 190 6.75 8.43 -9.05
CA LYS A 190 7.87 7.93 -8.25
C LYS A 190 7.86 8.63 -6.90
N VAL A 191 7.68 7.84 -5.85
CA VAL A 191 7.60 8.27 -4.45
C VAL A 191 8.83 7.75 -3.71
N VAL A 192 9.55 8.66 -3.06
CA VAL A 192 10.70 8.32 -2.23
C VAL A 192 10.42 8.77 -0.81
N ILE A 193 10.30 7.80 0.10
CA ILE A 193 10.12 8.01 1.53
C ILE A 193 11.46 7.78 2.21
N TYR A 194 11.93 8.77 2.96
CA TYR A 194 13.24 8.76 3.60
C TYR A 194 13.13 9.28 5.04
N ASN A 195 14.24 9.19 5.78
CA ASN A 195 14.21 9.33 7.24
C ASN A 195 13.17 8.35 7.83
N LEU A 196 13.32 7.08 7.45
CA LEU A 196 12.45 5.99 7.85
C LEU A 196 12.44 5.81 9.37
N TRP A 197 11.31 5.36 9.91
CA TRP A 197 11.16 5.20 11.35
C TRP A 197 11.93 4.00 11.89
N TYR A 198 12.34 4.14 13.14
CA TYR A 198 13.00 3.11 13.92
C TYR A 198 11.99 2.50 14.91
N ASN A 199 12.18 1.22 15.24
CA ASN A 199 11.44 0.54 16.29
C ASN A 199 11.98 0.90 17.69
N ASP A 200 11.34 0.36 18.72
CA ASP A 200 11.70 0.62 20.13
C ASP A 200 13.11 0.13 20.49
N ASP A 201 13.65 -0.83 19.72
CA ASP A 201 15.02 -1.36 19.87
C ASP A 201 16.07 -0.50 19.15
N GLY A 202 15.66 0.58 18.46
CA GLY A 202 16.54 1.47 17.73
C GLY A 202 17.02 0.94 16.37
N ASN A 203 16.39 -0.11 15.85
CA ASN A 203 16.59 -0.62 14.49
C ASN A 203 15.57 -0.01 13.53
N LEU A 204 15.87 0.03 12.24
CA LEU A 204 14.86 0.41 11.23
C LEU A 204 13.69 -0.58 11.30
N GLU A 205 12.45 -0.07 11.34
CA GLU A 205 11.26 -0.93 11.36
C GLU A 205 11.17 -1.82 10.11
N LEU A 206 11.58 -1.28 8.96
CA LEU A 206 11.73 -2.01 7.71
C LEU A 206 13.16 -2.52 7.57
N ASP A 207 13.31 -3.84 7.63
CA ASP A 207 14.57 -4.55 7.41
C ASP A 207 14.76 -4.87 5.92
N PHE A 208 15.79 -4.26 5.33
CA PHE A 208 16.18 -4.43 3.93
C PHE A 208 17.35 -5.41 3.72
N ASN A 209 17.88 -5.99 4.80
CA ASN A 209 19.13 -6.74 4.79
C ASN A 209 18.94 -8.24 5.03
N LYS A 210 17.90 -8.66 5.76
CA LYS A 210 17.63 -10.07 6.08
C LYS A 210 17.38 -10.94 4.84
N ASP A 211 16.66 -10.41 3.86
CA ASP A 211 16.43 -11.07 2.57
C ASP A 211 16.60 -10.01 1.46
N PRO A 212 17.55 -10.20 0.52
CA PRO A 212 17.77 -9.24 -0.55
C PRO A 212 16.56 -9.07 -1.49
N GLN A 213 15.68 -10.06 -1.56
CA GLN A 213 14.47 -10.08 -2.39
C GLN A 213 13.22 -9.69 -1.61
N ASP A 214 13.31 -9.33 -0.34
CA ASP A 214 12.14 -8.94 0.46
C ASP A 214 12.38 -7.64 1.22
N ILE A 215 11.31 -7.11 1.80
CA ILE A 215 11.38 -6.08 2.84
C ILE A 215 10.67 -6.70 4.04
N CYS A 216 11.43 -6.96 5.10
CA CYS A 216 10.90 -7.59 6.30
C CYS A 216 10.53 -6.54 7.35
N ILE A 217 9.66 -6.90 8.29
CA ILE A 217 9.59 -6.25 9.59
C ILE A 217 10.17 -7.24 10.61
N GLU A 218 10.78 -6.76 11.69
CA GLU A 218 11.06 -7.60 12.85
C GLU A 218 9.74 -8.09 13.45
N GLY A 219 9.25 -9.22 12.94
CA GLY A 219 8.29 -10.05 13.65
C GLY A 219 9.01 -10.77 14.80
N ASP A 220 8.24 -11.24 15.79
CA ASP A 220 8.66 -12.14 16.89
C ASP A 220 9.15 -13.51 16.35
N THR A 221 10.02 -13.50 15.35
CA THR A 221 10.89 -14.62 15.01
C THR A 221 11.94 -14.69 16.10
N ARG A 222 11.56 -15.26 17.24
CA ARG A 222 12.55 -15.85 18.15
C ARG A 222 13.48 -16.68 17.26
N LYS A 223 14.76 -16.31 17.21
CA LYS A 223 15.81 -17.13 16.60
C LYS A 223 15.86 -18.43 17.38
N VAL A 224 15.00 -19.39 17.03
CA VAL A 224 15.04 -20.73 17.62
C VAL A 224 15.83 -21.59 16.67
N GLU A 225 17.11 -21.77 17.00
CA GLU A 225 17.97 -22.74 16.35
C GLU A 225 17.32 -24.14 16.41
N SER A 226 17.29 -24.82 15.26
CA SER A 226 16.84 -26.21 15.08
C SER A 226 15.37 -26.52 15.44
N LEU A 227 14.42 -26.03 14.64
CA LEU A 227 13.04 -26.50 14.72
C LEU A 227 12.85 -27.79 13.89
N PRO A 228 12.09 -28.79 14.38
CA PRO A 228 11.71 -29.97 13.61
C PRO A 228 10.86 -29.58 12.38
N ALA A 229 10.97 -30.33 11.28
CA ALA A 229 10.42 -29.98 9.96
C ALA A 229 8.94 -29.51 9.93
N TRP A 230 8.08 -30.02 10.81
CA TRP A 230 6.67 -29.59 10.91
C TRP A 230 6.50 -28.16 11.44
N ARG A 231 7.41 -27.67 12.29
CA ARG A 231 7.42 -26.27 12.75
C ARG A 231 7.92 -25.33 11.66
N THR A 232 8.84 -25.78 10.83
CA THR A 232 9.27 -25.05 9.62
C THR A 232 8.11 -24.88 8.64
N VAL A 233 7.33 -25.95 8.38
CA VAL A 233 6.12 -25.86 7.53
C VAL A 233 5.08 -24.89 8.10
N LYS A 234 4.90 -24.89 9.44
CA LYS A 234 4.01 -23.95 10.11
C LYS A 234 4.49 -22.51 9.93
N GLU A 235 5.76 -22.21 10.22
CA GLU A 235 6.31 -20.84 10.13
C GLU A 235 6.41 -20.31 8.69
N GLN A 236 6.59 -21.21 7.73
CA GLN A 236 6.61 -20.91 6.29
C GLN A 236 5.21 -20.71 5.68
N HIS A 237 4.14 -21.08 6.39
CA HIS A 237 2.79 -20.88 5.88
C HIS A 237 2.47 -19.38 5.73
N ILE A 238 1.76 -19.02 4.66
CA ILE A 238 1.47 -17.63 4.30
C ILE A 238 0.80 -16.83 5.41
N ALA A 239 -0.14 -17.45 6.14
CA ALA A 239 -0.79 -16.87 7.33
C ALA A 239 0.17 -16.36 8.40
N ASN A 240 1.36 -16.97 8.53
CA ASN A 240 2.38 -16.51 9.48
C ASN A 240 3.36 -15.55 8.81
N ARG A 241 3.77 -15.85 7.57
CA ARG A 241 4.71 -15.02 6.80
C ARG A 241 4.20 -13.61 6.54
N LEU A 242 2.91 -13.43 6.28
CA LEU A 242 2.33 -12.12 5.94
C LEU A 242 2.59 -11.06 7.01
N HIS A 243 2.84 -11.46 8.27
CA HIS A 243 3.08 -10.52 9.37
C HIS A 243 4.47 -9.88 9.32
N TYR A 244 5.44 -10.52 8.65
CA TYR A 244 6.84 -10.06 8.64
C TYR A 244 7.49 -10.02 7.26
N SER A 245 6.92 -10.64 6.23
CA SER A 245 7.41 -10.67 4.85
C SER A 245 6.49 -9.86 3.95
N LEU A 246 6.98 -8.74 3.41
CA LEU A 246 6.19 -7.90 2.52
C LEU A 246 5.85 -8.66 1.23
N ARG A 247 6.79 -9.46 0.71
CA ARG A 247 6.56 -10.33 -0.45
C ARG A 247 5.36 -11.26 -0.23
N ALA A 248 5.29 -11.92 0.93
CA ALA A 248 4.18 -12.81 1.25
C ALA A 248 2.86 -12.03 1.33
N TYR A 249 2.85 -10.87 1.98
CA TYR A 249 1.65 -10.03 2.06
C TYR A 249 1.19 -9.53 0.69
N MET A 250 2.09 -8.98 -0.13
CA MET A 250 1.80 -8.50 -1.48
C MET A 250 1.22 -9.60 -2.39
N SER A 251 1.67 -10.86 -2.23
CA SER A 251 1.20 -11.98 -3.05
C SER A 251 -0.31 -12.27 -2.90
N ILE A 252 -0.90 -11.97 -1.74
CA ILE A 252 -2.33 -12.20 -1.45
C ILE A 252 -3.13 -10.91 -1.33
N LEU A 253 -2.48 -9.75 -1.49
CA LEU A 253 -3.06 -8.44 -1.21
C LEU A 253 -4.26 -8.14 -2.10
N TYR A 254 -4.21 -8.60 -3.35
CA TYR A 254 -5.27 -8.46 -4.32
C TYR A 254 -5.79 -9.83 -4.73
N LEU A 255 -7.12 -9.99 -4.77
CA LEU A 255 -7.75 -11.26 -5.14
C LEU A 255 -7.45 -11.63 -6.60
N ARG A 256 -7.37 -10.61 -7.47
CA ARG A 256 -7.10 -10.73 -8.90
C ARG A 256 -6.22 -9.57 -9.35
N ILE A 257 -5.18 -9.86 -10.12
CA ILE A 257 -4.35 -8.87 -10.79
C ILE A 257 -4.43 -9.17 -12.30
N PRO A 258 -4.75 -8.18 -13.16
CA PRO A 258 -4.76 -8.39 -14.60
C PRO A 258 -3.41 -8.86 -15.11
N GLU A 259 -3.38 -9.72 -16.14
CA GLU A 259 -2.13 -10.24 -16.73
C GLU A 259 -1.23 -9.13 -17.31
N THR A 260 -1.82 -7.97 -17.64
CA THR A 260 -1.12 -6.79 -18.14
C THR A 260 -0.43 -5.98 -17.05
N PHE A 261 -0.65 -6.30 -15.77
CA PHE A 261 -0.10 -5.58 -14.63
C PHE A 261 0.76 -6.48 -13.75
N CYS A 262 1.92 -5.99 -13.30
CA CYS A 262 2.78 -6.73 -12.39
C CYS A 262 3.23 -5.92 -11.18
N ILE A 263 3.29 -6.58 -10.03
CA ILE A 263 3.83 -6.02 -8.80
C ILE A 263 5.27 -6.50 -8.66
N LYS A 264 6.22 -5.58 -8.45
CA LYS A 264 7.64 -5.89 -8.25
C LYS A 264 8.07 -5.47 -6.85
N LEU A 265 8.89 -6.30 -6.22
CA LEU A 265 9.53 -6.02 -4.95
C LEU A 265 11.01 -6.34 -5.08
N ARG A 266 11.89 -5.38 -4.73
CA ARG A 266 13.36 -5.57 -4.76
C ARG A 266 13.84 -6.08 -6.12
N GLY A 267 13.37 -5.44 -7.19
CA GLY A 267 13.68 -5.83 -8.58
C GLY A 267 13.03 -7.12 -9.11
N GLN A 268 12.26 -7.86 -8.30
CA GLN A 268 11.65 -9.14 -8.71
C GLN A 268 10.13 -9.10 -8.68
N VAL A 269 9.50 -9.71 -9.69
CA VAL A 269 8.04 -9.86 -9.74
C VAL A 269 7.55 -10.66 -8.53
N VAL A 270 6.51 -10.16 -7.87
CA VAL A 270 5.78 -10.87 -6.82
C VAL A 270 4.71 -11.70 -7.51
N MET A 271 4.84 -13.02 -7.46
CA MET A 271 3.83 -13.91 -8.03
C MET A 271 2.55 -13.81 -7.20
N PRO A 272 1.39 -13.48 -7.82
CA PRO A 272 0.11 -13.51 -7.14
C PRO A 272 -0.18 -14.93 -6.64
N HIS A 273 -0.65 -15.05 -5.40
CA HIS A 273 -0.97 -16.32 -4.76
C HIS A 273 -2.47 -16.33 -4.44
N ASN A 274 -3.22 -17.18 -5.14
CA ASN A 274 -4.65 -17.34 -4.86
C ASN A 274 -4.83 -18.33 -3.71
N LEU A 275 -5.31 -17.85 -2.57
CA LEU A 275 -5.54 -18.67 -1.38
C LEU A 275 -6.56 -19.80 -1.60
N ALA A 276 -7.43 -19.70 -2.62
CA ALA A 276 -8.35 -20.78 -2.97
C ALA A 276 -7.61 -22.01 -3.53
N ASP A 277 -6.43 -21.84 -4.13
CA ASP A 277 -5.62 -22.94 -4.67
C ASP A 277 -4.98 -23.79 -3.56
N ASP A 278 -4.92 -23.24 -2.34
CA ASP A 278 -4.46 -23.95 -1.14
C ASP A 278 -5.57 -24.76 -0.46
N LEU A 279 -6.79 -24.76 -1.01
CA LEU A 279 -7.92 -25.47 -0.43
C LEU A 279 -8.04 -26.91 -0.97
N LYS A 280 -8.23 -27.86 -0.05
CA LYS A 280 -8.70 -29.22 -0.28
C LYS A 280 -10.21 -29.26 -0.07
N PHE A 281 -10.90 -30.02 -0.91
CA PHE A 281 -12.35 -30.21 -0.88
C PHE A 281 -13.12 -28.87 -0.89
N PRO A 282 -12.89 -28.00 -1.90
CA PRO A 282 -13.51 -26.70 -1.93
C PRO A 282 -15.03 -26.81 -2.13
N GLU A 283 -15.77 -26.06 -1.32
CA GLU A 283 -17.22 -25.86 -1.42
C GLU A 283 -17.54 -24.37 -1.60
N TYR A 284 -18.72 -24.08 -2.12
CA TYR A 284 -19.17 -22.70 -2.41
C TYR A 284 -20.45 -22.39 -1.67
N ILE A 285 -20.35 -21.51 -0.67
CA ILE A 285 -21.51 -21.12 0.14
C ILE A 285 -22.00 -19.73 -0.27
N LEU A 286 -23.26 -19.66 -0.70
CA LEU A 286 -23.92 -18.40 -1.02
C LEU A 286 -24.44 -17.73 0.26
N TYR A 287 -24.10 -16.46 0.43
CA TYR A 287 -24.66 -15.59 1.46
C TYR A 287 -25.36 -14.39 0.85
N LYS A 288 -26.60 -14.15 1.30
CA LYS A 288 -27.42 -13.01 0.93
C LYS A 288 -27.63 -12.11 2.14
N PRO A 289 -26.73 -11.14 2.43
CA PRO A 289 -26.91 -10.22 3.53
C PRO A 289 -28.21 -9.42 3.38
N GLN A 290 -29.02 -9.40 4.43
CA GLN A 290 -30.15 -8.48 4.55
C GLN A 290 -29.62 -7.09 4.95
N ALA A 291 -29.04 -6.36 3.99
CA ALA A 291 -28.67 -4.96 4.12
C ALA A 291 -29.91 -4.11 3.79
N GLY A 292 -30.56 -3.52 4.79
CA GLY A 292 -31.86 -2.86 4.66
C GLY A 292 -31.96 -1.88 3.49
N GLY A 293 -32.59 -2.30 2.40
CA GLY A 293 -32.94 -1.46 1.24
C GLY A 293 -31.91 -1.37 0.11
N LEU A 294 -30.71 -1.96 0.24
CA LEU A 294 -29.74 -2.05 -0.85
C LEU A 294 -30.03 -3.30 -1.70
N ARG A 295 -29.79 -3.22 -3.03
CA ARG A 295 -29.93 -4.32 -4.01
C ARG A 295 -29.44 -5.65 -3.41
N GLU A 296 -30.11 -6.76 -3.71
CA GLU A 296 -29.66 -8.10 -3.28
C GLU A 296 -28.17 -8.28 -3.60
N VAL A 297 -27.34 -8.19 -2.57
CA VAL A 297 -25.91 -8.47 -2.70
C VAL A 297 -25.75 -9.97 -2.49
N ASN A 298 -25.12 -10.63 -3.44
CA ASN A 298 -24.78 -12.04 -3.33
C ASN A 298 -23.28 -12.13 -3.05
N VAL A 299 -22.92 -12.82 -1.98
CA VAL A 299 -21.53 -13.07 -1.59
C VAL A 299 -21.30 -14.57 -1.67
N ILE A 300 -20.39 -14.98 -2.55
CA ILE A 300 -19.98 -16.38 -2.67
C ILE A 300 -18.71 -16.55 -1.85
N THR A 301 -18.76 -17.44 -0.86
CA THR A 301 -17.59 -17.82 -0.07
C THR A 301 -17.05 -19.13 -0.60
N THR A 302 -15.79 -19.14 -1.02
CA THR A 302 -15.06 -20.38 -1.32
C THR A 302 -14.47 -20.87 -0.01
N ILE A 303 -14.83 -22.07 0.43
CA ILE A 303 -14.43 -22.63 1.73
C ILE A 303 -13.82 -24.01 1.53
N GLY A 304 -12.78 -24.33 2.30
CA GLY A 304 -12.10 -25.60 2.16
C GLY A 304 -11.19 -25.91 3.35
N PHE A 305 -10.65 -27.13 3.37
CA PHE A 305 -9.54 -27.46 4.27
C PHE A 305 -8.23 -26.93 3.70
N VAL A 306 -7.42 -26.24 4.48
CA VAL A 306 -6.07 -25.85 4.03
C VAL A 306 -5.24 -27.10 3.69
N LYS A 307 -4.46 -27.05 2.61
CA LYS A 307 -3.68 -28.19 2.10
C LYS A 307 -2.74 -28.81 3.13
N ASP A 308 -2.24 -28.00 4.06
CA ASP A 308 -1.31 -28.45 5.10
C ASP A 308 -2.03 -28.98 6.35
N ALA A 309 -3.38 -29.00 6.38
CA ALA A 309 -4.13 -29.62 7.46
C ALA A 309 -3.96 -31.15 7.44
N PRO A 310 -3.91 -31.80 8.62
CA PRO A 310 -4.02 -31.24 9.97
C PRO A 310 -2.69 -30.77 10.59
N HIS A 311 -1.59 -30.80 9.81
CA HIS A 311 -0.23 -30.53 10.29
C HIS A 311 0.00 -29.07 10.69
N VAL A 312 -0.78 -28.13 10.14
CA VAL A 312 -0.82 -26.73 10.57
C VAL A 312 -2.08 -26.42 11.38
N ASN A 313 -1.98 -25.50 12.33
CA ASN A 313 -3.13 -24.98 13.08
C ASN A 313 -3.56 -23.63 12.50
N ILE A 314 -4.03 -23.65 11.26
CA ILE A 314 -4.39 -22.44 10.51
C ILE A 314 -5.83 -22.60 10.04
N HIS A 315 -6.64 -21.60 10.32
CA HIS A 315 -8.06 -21.55 10.00
C HIS A 315 -8.51 -20.10 10.05
N GLY A 316 -9.67 -19.82 9.44
CA GLY A 316 -10.27 -18.50 9.42
C GLY A 316 -10.61 -18.03 8.01
N PHE A 317 -11.13 -16.82 7.92
CA PHE A 317 -11.63 -16.25 6.68
C PHE A 317 -10.75 -15.11 6.19
N ASN A 318 -10.43 -15.13 4.90
CA ASN A 318 -9.74 -14.05 4.21
C ASN A 318 -10.79 -13.18 3.53
N ILE A 319 -11.00 -11.99 4.09
CA ILE A 319 -12.08 -11.09 3.69
C ILE A 319 -11.49 -9.98 2.83
N TYR A 320 -11.93 -9.94 1.57
CA TYR A 320 -11.60 -8.91 0.59
C TYR A 320 -12.72 -7.87 0.50
N HIS A 321 -12.40 -6.67 0.04
CA HIS A 321 -13.34 -5.63 -0.33
C HIS A 321 -12.80 -4.92 -1.57
N LYS A 322 -13.55 -4.94 -2.66
CA LYS A 322 -13.18 -4.39 -3.98
C LYS A 322 -11.80 -4.86 -4.40
N ASN A 323 -11.65 -6.18 -4.50
CA ASN A 323 -10.41 -6.86 -4.87
C ASN A 323 -9.26 -6.72 -3.84
N ARG A 324 -9.39 -5.93 -2.77
CA ARG A 324 -8.34 -5.65 -1.78
C ARG A 324 -8.55 -6.44 -0.50
N LEU A 325 -7.53 -7.18 -0.06
CA LEU A 325 -7.55 -7.94 1.21
C LEU A 325 -7.67 -7.00 2.40
N ILE A 326 -8.74 -7.05 3.18
CA ILE A 326 -8.89 -6.22 4.38
C ILE A 326 -8.47 -6.98 5.63
N LYS A 327 -8.91 -8.24 5.75
CA LYS A 327 -8.69 -9.03 6.97
C LYS A 327 -8.25 -10.45 6.63
N PRO A 328 -6.95 -10.77 6.73
CA PRO A 328 -6.44 -12.12 6.52
C PRO A 328 -6.75 -13.03 7.71
N PHE A 329 -7.07 -14.29 7.44
CA PHE A 329 -7.25 -15.37 8.43
C PHE A 329 -8.06 -14.97 9.67
N MET A 330 -9.16 -14.23 9.49
CA MET A 330 -10.06 -13.84 10.57
C MET A 330 -10.67 -15.08 11.23
N GLN A 331 -10.38 -15.28 12.50
CA GLN A 331 -10.95 -16.40 13.26
C GLN A 331 -12.45 -16.15 13.51
N ALA A 332 -13.30 -17.02 12.96
CA ALA A 332 -14.75 -17.00 13.20
C ALA A 332 -15.18 -17.87 14.40
N VAL A 333 -14.32 -18.80 14.82
CA VAL A 333 -14.58 -19.75 15.91
C VAL A 333 -13.41 -19.70 16.90
N ASN A 334 -13.71 -19.79 18.20
CA ASN A 334 -12.67 -19.79 19.24
C ASN A 334 -11.72 -20.99 19.10
N LEU A 335 -10.44 -20.73 19.35
CA LEU A 335 -9.31 -21.69 19.31
C LEU A 335 -9.47 -22.94 20.19
N THR A 336 -10.38 -22.91 21.17
CA THR A 336 -10.64 -24.04 22.09
C THR A 336 -11.54 -25.10 21.47
N ASN A 337 -12.24 -24.79 20.38
CA ASN A 337 -13.11 -25.73 19.69
C ASN A 337 -12.32 -26.47 18.61
N THR A 338 -12.21 -27.78 18.69
CA THR A 338 -11.54 -28.61 17.66
C THR A 338 -12.34 -28.67 16.36
N ARG A 339 -13.65 -28.37 16.41
CA ARG A 339 -14.50 -28.23 15.22
C ARG A 339 -14.06 -27.01 14.42
N SER A 340 -13.99 -27.13 13.10
CA SER A 340 -13.52 -26.12 12.12
C SER A 340 -12.00 -25.88 12.04
N ARG A 341 -11.17 -26.68 12.72
CA ARG A 341 -9.71 -26.53 12.61
C ARG A 341 -9.19 -26.96 11.25
N GLY A 342 -8.52 -26.04 10.54
CA GLY A 342 -8.06 -26.26 9.17
C GLY A 342 -9.01 -25.69 8.12
N VAL A 343 -10.20 -25.23 8.51
CA VAL A 343 -11.14 -24.60 7.58
C VAL A 343 -10.70 -23.19 7.26
N VAL A 344 -10.49 -22.91 5.99
CA VAL A 344 -10.16 -21.59 5.45
C VAL A 344 -11.24 -21.18 4.47
N GLY A 345 -11.74 -19.95 4.61
CA GLY A 345 -12.68 -19.35 3.66
C GLY A 345 -12.09 -18.12 2.98
N ILE A 346 -12.52 -17.87 1.75
CA ILE A 346 -12.19 -16.68 0.97
C ILE A 346 -13.50 -16.07 0.48
N LEU A 347 -13.70 -14.77 0.74
CA LEU A 347 -14.88 -14.03 0.31
C LEU A 347 -14.57 -12.56 0.04
N GLU A 348 -15.39 -11.94 -0.80
CA GLU A 348 -15.39 -10.51 -1.04
C GLU A 348 -16.67 -9.87 -0.46
N ALA A 349 -16.51 -8.97 0.50
CA ALA A 349 -17.59 -8.36 1.29
C ALA A 349 -17.77 -6.87 0.95
N ASN A 350 -18.11 -6.55 -0.30
CA ASN A 350 -18.25 -5.17 -0.81
C ASN A 350 -19.39 -4.34 -0.16
N TYR A 351 -20.27 -5.00 0.60
CA TYR A 351 -21.40 -4.36 1.29
C TYR A 351 -21.03 -3.88 2.70
N ILE A 352 -19.78 -4.08 3.15
CA ILE A 352 -19.28 -3.63 4.45
C ILE A 352 -18.14 -2.65 4.23
N GLN A 353 -18.21 -1.50 4.90
CA GLN A 353 -17.19 -0.47 4.81
C GLN A 353 -15.94 -0.85 5.63
N PRO A 354 -14.74 -0.83 5.02
CA PRO A 354 -13.48 -0.92 5.76
C PRO A 354 -13.25 0.31 6.65
N THR A 355 -12.44 0.17 7.69
CA THR A 355 -11.91 1.31 8.45
C THR A 355 -10.97 2.16 7.58
N HIS A 356 -10.62 3.36 8.05
CA HIS A 356 -9.74 4.28 7.31
C HIS A 356 -8.41 3.64 6.89
N SER A 357 -7.80 2.78 7.71
CA SER A 357 -6.53 2.12 7.41
C SER A 357 -6.63 0.91 6.49
N LYS A 358 -7.86 0.49 6.15
CA LYS A 358 -8.18 -0.70 5.36
C LYS A 358 -7.59 -2.00 5.92
N GLN A 359 -7.42 -2.08 7.24
CA GLN A 359 -6.93 -3.27 7.96
C GLN A 359 -8.02 -3.95 8.82
N ASP A 360 -9.19 -3.33 8.93
CA ASP A 360 -10.36 -3.91 9.59
C ASP A 360 -11.64 -3.33 8.96
N PHE A 361 -12.81 -3.78 9.41
CA PHE A 361 -14.11 -3.25 9.04
C PHE A 361 -14.71 -2.38 10.14
N GLU A 362 -15.55 -1.43 9.75
CA GLU A 362 -16.33 -0.64 10.70
C GLU A 362 -17.24 -1.57 11.54
N ARG A 363 -17.27 -1.35 12.86
CA ARG A 363 -18.04 -2.16 13.83
C ARG A 363 -19.54 -1.83 13.75
N THR A 364 -20.16 -2.24 12.65
CA THR A 364 -21.58 -2.06 12.37
C THR A 364 -22.37 -3.34 12.67
N SER A 365 -23.70 -3.23 12.76
CA SER A 365 -24.59 -4.40 12.89
C SER A 365 -24.50 -5.34 11.69
N ILE A 366 -24.17 -4.82 10.50
CA ILE A 366 -23.96 -5.62 9.29
C ILE A 366 -22.67 -6.45 9.40
N PHE A 367 -21.59 -5.88 9.94
CA PHE A 367 -20.34 -6.61 10.19
C PHE A 367 -20.53 -7.71 11.23
N GLN A 368 -21.26 -7.44 12.32
CA GLN A 368 -21.58 -8.46 13.32
C GLN A 368 -22.40 -9.63 12.74
N LYS A 369 -23.35 -9.34 11.83
CA LYS A 369 -24.08 -10.39 11.10
C LYS A 369 -23.16 -11.24 10.22
N LEU A 370 -22.15 -10.63 9.59
CA LEU A 370 -21.13 -11.38 8.86
C LEU A 370 -20.32 -12.27 9.82
N GLU A 371 -19.84 -11.76 10.96
CA GLU A 371 -19.10 -12.56 11.95
C GLU A 371 -19.88 -13.81 12.37
N VAL A 372 -21.19 -13.67 12.63
CA VAL A 372 -22.09 -14.80 12.92
C VAL A 372 -22.19 -15.76 11.73
N ARG A 373 -22.40 -15.24 10.51
CA ARG A 373 -22.51 -16.11 9.33
C ARG A 373 -21.22 -16.86 9.02
N LEU A 374 -20.05 -16.24 9.18
CA LEU A 374 -18.75 -16.92 8.97
C LEU A 374 -18.59 -18.11 9.92
N LYS A 375 -19.04 -17.96 11.17
CA LYS A 375 -19.05 -19.05 12.15
C LYS A 375 -19.99 -20.18 11.74
N GLU A 376 -21.19 -19.85 11.26
CA GLU A 376 -22.14 -20.84 10.74
C GLU A 376 -21.60 -21.57 9.50
N MET A 377 -21.00 -20.85 8.55
CA MET A 377 -20.38 -21.42 7.36
C MET A 377 -19.27 -22.42 7.71
N ALA A 378 -18.43 -22.09 8.70
CA ALA A 378 -17.37 -22.98 9.15
C ALA A 378 -17.91 -24.27 9.80
N TRP A 379 -19.12 -24.24 10.38
CA TRP A 379 -19.78 -25.41 10.93
C TRP A 379 -20.60 -26.18 9.90
N GLU A 380 -21.17 -25.50 8.91
CA GLU A 380 -21.89 -26.09 7.78
C GLU A 380 -20.95 -26.92 6.91
N TYR A 381 -19.70 -26.47 6.76
CA TYR A 381 -18.67 -27.15 5.98
C TYR A 381 -17.97 -28.31 6.71
N TRP A 382 -17.73 -28.18 8.02
CA TRP A 382 -17.00 -29.17 8.84
C TRP A 382 -17.82 -30.43 9.13
#